data_AF-A0A3M1NN94-F1
#
_entry.id   AF-A0A3M1NN94-F1
#
_cell.length_a   1.000
_cell.length_b   1.000
_cell.length_c   1.000
_cell.angle_alpha   90.00
_cell.angle_beta   90.00
_cell.angle_gamma   90.00
#
_symmetry.space_group_name_H-M   'P 1'
#
loop_
_entity.id
_entity.type
_entity.pdbx_description
1 polymer ?
#
loop_
_entity_poly.entity_id
_entity_poly.type
_entity_poly.pdbx_seq_one_letter_code
_entity_poly.pdbx_strand_id
1 'polypeptide(L)'
;MLDLEQEVFTLARAGHCPAAVVSLSGEARFLRSRGLGLGLDRGPLFRQMLVEERIDLQPGDVFVLYTDGVVESRNPAGEEYGYERLLRMICAHRHEEAPQLHAALLDDLAAFVGATAYDDDMTLVVLKWHGIELGRTDDVAAAYRAAPAAPLSSADGNRISGADLSQTT
;
A
#
# COMPACT_ATOMS: atom_id res chain seq x y z
N MET A 1 -0.54 7.38 -1.92
CA MET A 1 -1.83 8.09 -1.79
C MET A 1 -2.66 7.77 -3.00
N LEU A 2 -3.91 7.36 -2.80
CA LEU A 2 -4.86 7.10 -3.87
C LEU A 2 -5.85 8.27 -3.92
N ASP A 3 -5.82 9.04 -5.00
CA ASP A 3 -6.76 10.12 -5.27
C ASP A 3 -7.83 9.59 -6.22
N LEU A 4 -9.03 9.37 -5.69
CA LEU A 4 -10.16 8.80 -6.44
C LEU A 4 -10.78 9.84 -7.39
N GLU A 5 -10.78 11.12 -7.03
CA GLU A 5 -11.39 12.15 -7.88
C GLU A 5 -10.57 12.39 -9.14
N GLN A 6 -9.24 12.34 -9.01
CA GLN A 6 -8.31 12.49 -10.13
C GLN A 6 -7.93 11.16 -10.79
N GLU A 7 -8.30 10.03 -10.19
CA GLU A 7 -7.82 8.69 -10.56
C GLU A 7 -6.29 8.63 -10.65
N VAL A 8 -5.60 9.16 -9.63
CA VAL A 8 -4.13 9.19 -9.56
C VAL A 8 -3.63 8.41 -8.35
N PHE A 9 -2.62 7.58 -8.58
CA PHE A 9 -1.82 6.98 -7.51
C PHE A 9 -0.48 7.68 -7.37
N THR A 10 -0.25 8.28 -6.20
CA THR A 10 1.01 8.94 -5.86
C THR A 10 1.83 8.07 -4.90
N LEU A 11 3.05 7.73 -5.28
CA LEU A 11 3.98 6.96 -4.46
C LEU A 11 5.24 7.76 -4.16
N ALA A 12 5.67 7.78 -2.90
CA ALA A 12 6.98 8.25 -2.47
C ALA A 12 7.75 7.10 -1.81
N ARG A 13 9.06 7.02 -2.05
CA ARG A 13 9.92 6.01 -1.41
C ARG A 13 10.83 6.64 -0.38
N ALA A 14 11.00 5.95 0.73
CA ALA A 14 11.84 6.41 1.84
C ALA A 14 12.65 5.25 2.45
N GLY A 15 13.22 4.41 1.57
CA GLY A 15 14.04 3.25 1.94
C GLY A 15 13.40 1.89 1.67
N HIS A 16 12.07 1.79 1.63
CA HIS A 16 11.36 0.53 1.36
C HIS A 16 11.51 0.07 -0.10
N CYS A 17 11.21 -1.20 -0.38
CA CYS A 17 11.30 -1.85 -1.70
C CYS A 17 10.55 -1.10 -2.82
N PRO A 18 10.95 -1.24 -4.10
CA PRO A 18 10.21 -0.65 -5.20
C PRO A 18 8.86 -1.34 -5.41
N ALA A 19 7.82 -0.55 -5.69
CA ALA A 19 6.51 -1.09 -6.06
C ALA A 19 6.58 -1.77 -7.43
N ALA A 20 5.96 -2.95 -7.58
CA ALA A 20 5.69 -3.49 -8.91
C ALA A 20 4.43 -2.83 -9.47
N VAL A 21 4.50 -2.39 -10.72
CA VAL A 21 3.38 -1.78 -11.46
C VAL A 21 3.21 -2.57 -12.74
N VAL A 22 2.03 -3.12 -12.93
CA VAL A 22 1.66 -3.91 -14.11
C VAL A 22 0.36 -3.39 -14.66
N SER A 23 0.39 -2.87 -15.89
CA SER A 23 -0.82 -2.44 -16.58
C SER A 23 -1.55 -3.64 -17.18
N LEU A 24 -2.85 -3.47 -17.44
CA LEU A 24 -3.63 -4.50 -18.12
C LEU A 24 -3.09 -4.82 -19.54
N SER A 25 -2.56 -3.80 -20.22
CA SER A 25 -1.92 -3.93 -21.54
C SER A 25 -0.62 -4.75 -21.52
N GLY A 26 -0.07 -5.02 -20.33
CA GLY A 26 1.11 -5.86 -20.13
C GLY A 26 2.42 -5.09 -19.97
N GLU A 27 2.39 -3.76 -19.86
CA GLU A 27 3.56 -3.02 -19.40
C GLU A 27 3.80 -3.38 -17.93
N ALA A 28 5.01 -3.85 -17.62
CA ALA A 28 5.35 -4.32 -16.29
C ALA A 28 6.73 -3.78 -15.88
N ARG A 29 6.79 -3.13 -14.71
CA ARG A 29 8.03 -2.52 -14.22
C ARG A 29 8.02 -2.32 -12.71
N PHE A 30 9.21 -2.16 -12.15
CA PHE A 30 9.37 -1.71 -10.78
C PHE A 30 9.51 -0.19 -10.73
N LEU A 31 8.64 0.48 -9.97
CA LEU A 31 8.73 1.93 -9.74
C LEU A 31 9.84 2.22 -8.72
N ARG A 32 10.99 2.64 -9.24
CA ARG A 32 12.19 2.93 -8.47
C ARG A 32 12.38 4.44 -8.27
N SER A 33 11.39 5.07 -7.62
CA SER A 33 11.49 6.50 -7.31
C SER A 33 12.68 6.80 -6.42
N ARG A 34 13.22 8.02 -6.56
CA ARG A 34 14.29 8.50 -5.69
C ARG A 34 13.74 8.76 -4.29
N GLY A 35 14.58 8.51 -3.31
CA GLY A 35 14.25 8.73 -1.91
C GLY A 35 15.37 8.27 -1.00
N LEU A 36 15.57 8.99 0.10
CA LEU A 36 16.51 8.61 1.14
C LEU A 36 15.78 7.74 2.17
N GLY A 37 16.46 6.74 2.72
CA GLY A 37 15.96 5.97 3.85
C GLY A 37 15.60 6.87 5.03
N LEU A 38 14.42 6.66 5.61
CA LEU A 38 14.06 7.34 6.87
C LEU A 38 15.15 7.09 7.93
N GLY A 39 15.49 8.14 8.69
CA GLY A 39 16.49 8.06 9.75
C GLY A 39 17.95 8.24 9.31
N LEU A 40 18.25 8.28 8.00
CA LEU A 40 19.61 8.53 7.51
C LEU A 40 20.01 10.01 7.51
N ASP A 41 19.03 10.91 7.59
CA ASP A 41 19.25 12.35 7.66
C ASP A 41 18.20 13.01 8.57
N ARG A 42 18.57 14.14 9.20
CA ARG A 42 17.70 14.89 10.12
C ARG A 42 16.78 15.90 9.42
N GLY A 43 16.64 15.84 8.10
CA GLY A 43 15.58 16.52 7.35
C GLY A 43 16.00 17.28 6.09
N PRO A 44 17.16 17.97 6.02
CA PRO A 44 17.53 18.74 4.84
C PRO A 44 17.74 17.88 3.58
N LEU A 45 18.56 16.83 3.67
CA LEU A 45 18.83 15.95 2.53
C LEU A 45 17.64 15.03 2.27
N PHE A 46 16.96 14.57 3.31
CA PHE A 46 15.75 13.76 3.17
C PHE A 46 14.69 14.47 2.32
N ARG A 47 14.40 15.75 2.62
CA ARG A 47 13.43 16.55 1.85
C ARG A 47 13.87 16.81 0.41
N GLN A 48 15.17 16.97 0.16
CA GLN A 48 15.68 17.23 -1.20
C GLN A 48 15.68 15.97 -2.08
N MET A 49 15.81 14.79 -1.48
CA MET A 49 15.93 13.53 -2.18
C MET A 49 14.60 12.80 -2.38
N LEU A 50 13.57 13.18 -1.63
CA LEU A 50 12.24 12.59 -1.73
C LEU A 50 11.56 13.04 -3.04
N VAL A 51 11.24 12.07 -3.90
CA VAL A 51 10.52 12.30 -5.14
C VAL A 51 9.21 11.52 -5.11
N GLU A 52 8.12 12.22 -5.39
CA GLU A 52 6.81 11.62 -5.60
C GLU A 52 6.65 11.24 -7.07
N GLU A 53 6.28 9.99 -7.30
CA GLU A 53 5.86 9.50 -8.62
C GLU A 53 4.34 9.53 -8.66
N ARG A 54 3.80 10.16 -9.70
CA ARG A 54 2.36 10.19 -9.97
C ARG A 54 2.07 9.28 -11.16
N ILE A 55 1.09 8.40 -10.97
CA ILE A 55 0.67 7.43 -11.98
C ILE A 55 -0.83 7.64 -12.21
N ASP A 56 -1.18 7.95 -13.45
CA ASP A 56 -2.58 7.99 -13.88
C ASP A 56 -3.10 6.57 -13.92
N LEU A 57 -4.17 6.29 -13.16
CA LEU A 57 -4.71 4.94 -13.02
C LEU A 57 -5.54 4.58 -14.24
N GLN A 58 -5.29 3.42 -14.81
CA GLN A 58 -6.12 2.83 -15.86
C GLN A 58 -6.85 1.59 -15.32
N PRO A 59 -8.12 1.37 -15.69
CA PRO A 59 -8.84 0.17 -15.29
C PRO A 59 -8.05 -1.11 -15.64
N GLY A 60 -7.89 -1.97 -14.66
CA GLY A 60 -7.11 -3.19 -14.71
C GLY A 60 -5.64 -3.04 -14.27
N ASP A 61 -5.17 -1.84 -13.94
CA ASP A 61 -3.82 -1.66 -13.41
C ASP A 61 -3.64 -2.36 -12.06
N VAL A 62 -2.47 -2.97 -11.89
CA VAL A 62 -2.08 -3.72 -10.71
C VAL A 62 -0.83 -3.11 -10.09
N PHE A 63 -0.91 -2.86 -8.79
CA PHE A 63 0.20 -2.38 -7.97
C PHE A 63 0.46 -3.39 -6.87
N VAL A 64 1.71 -3.82 -6.73
CA VAL A 64 2.12 -4.73 -5.66
C VAL A 64 3.21 -4.07 -4.81
N LEU A 65 2.91 -3.90 -3.52
CA LEU A 65 3.83 -3.41 -2.50
C LEU A 65 4.24 -4.58 -1.62
N TYR A 66 5.50 -4.63 -1.23
CA TYR A 66 6.05 -5.75 -0.48
C TYR A 66 7.25 -5.32 0.37
N THR A 67 7.59 -6.15 1.36
CA THR A 67 8.88 -6.08 2.08
C THR A 67 9.93 -6.96 1.43
N ASP A 68 11.19 -6.68 1.72
CA ASP A 68 12.36 -7.45 1.27
C ASP A 68 12.26 -8.94 1.61
N GLY A 69 11.68 -9.31 2.75
CA GLY A 69 11.38 -10.70 3.10
C GLY A 69 10.68 -11.52 1.99
N VAL A 70 9.93 -10.88 1.07
CA VAL A 70 9.34 -11.56 -0.10
C VAL A 70 10.40 -11.91 -1.15
N VAL A 71 11.24 -10.95 -1.55
CA VAL A 71 12.20 -11.14 -2.65
C VAL A 71 13.50 -11.80 -2.20
N GLU A 72 13.85 -11.66 -0.91
CA GLU A 72 15.04 -12.25 -0.29
C GLU A 72 14.78 -13.63 0.33
N SER A 73 13.51 -14.09 0.35
CA SER A 73 13.15 -15.46 0.74
C SER A 73 13.92 -16.49 -0.08
N ARG A 74 14.47 -17.51 0.59
CA ARG A 74 15.35 -18.51 -0.04
C ARG A 74 14.69 -19.88 -0.18
N ASN A 75 15.04 -20.56 -1.27
CA ASN A 75 14.73 -21.98 -1.44
C ASN A 75 15.77 -22.87 -0.71
N PRO A 76 15.59 -24.21 -0.67
CA PRO A 76 16.55 -25.12 -0.02
C PRO A 76 17.96 -25.13 -0.63
N ALA A 77 18.13 -24.63 -1.85
CA ALA A 77 19.43 -24.46 -2.49
C ALA A 77 20.11 -23.13 -2.11
N GLY A 78 19.44 -22.28 -1.32
CA GLY A 78 19.92 -20.96 -0.90
C GLY A 78 19.69 -19.85 -1.93
N GLU A 79 18.91 -20.10 -2.99
CA GLU A 79 18.61 -19.11 -4.03
C GLU A 79 17.44 -18.22 -3.61
N GLU A 80 17.55 -16.92 -3.85
CA GLU A 80 16.51 -15.93 -3.52
C GLU A 80 15.34 -15.97 -4.52
N TYR A 81 14.12 -15.72 -4.04
CA TYR A 81 12.90 -15.69 -4.85
C TYR A 81 13.00 -14.66 -5.97
N GLY A 82 13.50 -13.47 -5.62
CA GLY A 82 13.95 -12.46 -6.56
C GLY A 82 12.84 -11.67 -7.28
N TYR A 83 13.26 -10.52 -7.81
CA TYR A 83 12.39 -9.57 -8.49
C TYR A 83 11.79 -10.11 -9.80
N GLU A 84 12.56 -10.91 -10.55
CA GLU A 84 12.14 -11.42 -11.86
C GLU A 84 10.98 -12.41 -11.74
N ARG A 85 11.04 -13.31 -10.75
CA ARG A 85 9.97 -14.27 -10.48
C ARG A 85 8.71 -13.56 -9.98
N LEU A 86 8.87 -12.62 -9.05
CA LEU A 86 7.76 -11.80 -8.56
C LEU A 86 7.04 -11.10 -9.71
N LEU A 87 7.76 -10.37 -10.57
CA LEU A 87 7.16 -9.65 -11.68
C LEU A 87 6.49 -10.60 -12.68
N ARG A 88 7.09 -11.77 -12.95
CA ARG A 88 6.52 -12.80 -13.82
C ARG A 88 5.18 -13.32 -13.29
N MET A 89 5.10 -13.61 -11.99
CA MET A 89 3.87 -14.09 -11.36
C MET A 89 2.78 -13.03 -11.39
N ILE A 90 3.10 -11.76 -11.09
CA ILE A 90 2.13 -10.66 -11.20
C ILE A 90 1.61 -10.57 -12.63
N CYS A 91 2.50 -10.60 -13.63
CA CYS A 91 2.10 -10.58 -15.02
C CYS A 91 1.19 -11.76 -15.39
N ALA A 92 1.51 -12.98 -14.97
CA ALA A 92 0.72 -14.18 -15.29
C ALA A 92 -0.71 -14.09 -14.75
N HIS A 93 -0.88 -13.51 -13.55
CA HIS A 93 -2.16 -13.46 -12.84
C HIS A 93 -2.84 -12.07 -12.88
N ARG A 94 -2.31 -11.09 -13.62
CA ARG A 94 -2.82 -9.70 -13.66
C ARG A 94 -4.30 -9.56 -14.02
N HIS A 95 -4.84 -10.52 -14.76
CA HIS A 95 -6.26 -10.53 -15.18
C HIS A 95 -7.20 -10.99 -14.06
N GLU A 96 -6.68 -11.65 -13.03
CA GLU A 96 -7.45 -12.15 -11.90
C GLU A 96 -7.80 -11.05 -10.91
N GLU A 97 -8.84 -11.27 -10.11
CA GLU A 97 -9.19 -10.36 -9.02
C GLU A 97 -8.10 -10.31 -7.95
N ALA A 98 -8.01 -9.20 -7.22
CA ALA A 98 -6.90 -8.95 -6.28
C ALA A 98 -6.68 -10.08 -5.24
N PRO A 99 -7.73 -10.68 -4.63
CA PRO A 99 -7.54 -11.81 -3.71
C PRO A 99 -6.91 -13.05 -4.37
N GLN A 100 -7.25 -13.33 -5.63
CA GLN A 100 -6.77 -14.48 -6.39
C GLN A 100 -5.31 -14.29 -6.78
N LEU A 101 -4.96 -13.10 -7.30
CA LEU A 101 -3.57 -12.72 -7.54
C LEU A 101 -2.74 -12.79 -6.25
N HIS A 102 -3.28 -12.27 -5.14
CA HIS A 102 -2.60 -12.34 -3.85
C HIS A 102 -2.36 -13.79 -3.40
N ALA A 103 -3.36 -14.67 -3.51
CA ALA A 103 -3.22 -16.09 -3.20
C ALA A 103 -2.18 -16.77 -4.09
N ALA A 104 -2.23 -16.52 -5.41
CA ALA A 104 -1.26 -17.08 -6.37
C ALA A 104 0.19 -16.66 -6.05
N LEU A 105 0.40 -15.42 -5.61
CA LEU A 105 1.72 -14.94 -5.18
C LEU A 105 2.22 -15.63 -3.91
N LEU A 106 1.34 -15.82 -2.92
CA LEU A 106 1.69 -16.52 -1.68
C LEU A 106 1.95 -18.01 -1.91
N ASP A 107 1.12 -18.66 -2.74
CA ASP A 107 1.27 -20.08 -3.07
C ASP A 107 2.58 -20.33 -3.83
N ASP A 108 2.93 -19.47 -4.79
CA ASP A 108 4.20 -19.57 -5.52
C ASP A 108 5.42 -19.33 -4.61
N LEU A 109 5.32 -18.37 -3.70
CA LEU A 109 6.37 -18.10 -2.72
C LEU A 109 6.54 -19.27 -1.74
N ALA A 110 5.44 -19.82 -1.21
CA ALA A 110 5.48 -20.97 -0.31
C ALA A 110 6.04 -22.21 -1.02
N ALA A 111 5.63 -22.45 -2.27
CA ALA A 111 6.17 -23.54 -3.09
C ALA A 111 7.66 -23.37 -3.39
N PHE A 112 8.13 -22.13 -3.60
CA PHE A 112 9.53 -21.83 -3.84
C PHE A 112 10.39 -22.03 -2.58
N VAL A 113 9.95 -21.50 -1.43
CA VAL A 113 10.65 -21.65 -0.15
C VAL A 113 10.63 -23.10 0.31
N GLY A 114 9.54 -23.84 0.06
CA GLY A 114 9.42 -25.26 0.39
C GLY A 114 9.29 -25.49 1.90
N ALA A 115 9.98 -26.50 2.42
CA ALA A 115 9.93 -26.87 3.85
C ALA A 115 10.81 -25.99 4.76
N THR A 116 11.54 -25.04 4.17
CA THR A 116 12.41 -24.10 4.90
C THR A 116 11.56 -23.04 5.61
N ALA A 117 12.02 -22.56 6.76
CA ALA A 117 11.39 -21.43 7.43
C ALA A 117 11.65 -20.15 6.63
N TYR A 118 10.76 -19.16 6.77
CA TYR A 118 11.02 -17.83 6.27
C TYR A 118 12.16 -17.18 7.08
N ASP A 119 13.08 -16.53 6.38
CA ASP A 119 14.25 -15.89 6.98
C ASP A 119 13.94 -14.51 7.60
N ASP A 120 12.82 -13.88 7.20
CA ASP A 120 12.42 -12.53 7.62
C ASP A 120 10.88 -12.34 7.59
N ASP A 121 10.40 -11.25 8.17
CA ASP A 121 9.01 -10.84 8.14
C ASP A 121 8.56 -10.44 6.72
N MET A 122 7.40 -10.93 6.31
CA MET A 122 6.87 -10.69 4.97
C MET A 122 5.57 -9.91 5.03
N THR A 123 5.48 -8.86 4.22
CA THR A 123 4.24 -8.15 3.92
C THR A 123 4.05 -8.10 2.42
N LEU A 124 2.83 -8.36 1.96
CA LEU A 124 2.42 -8.25 0.57
C LEU A 124 1.07 -7.52 0.51
N VAL A 125 0.99 -6.50 -0.34
CA VAL A 125 -0.23 -5.75 -0.60
C VAL A 125 -0.46 -5.71 -2.10
N VAL A 126 -1.63 -6.18 -2.53
CA VAL A 126 -2.08 -6.13 -3.92
C VAL A 126 -3.19 -5.09 -4.02
N LEU A 127 -2.99 -4.10 -4.88
CA LEU A 127 -4.01 -3.14 -5.29
C LEU A 127 -4.31 -3.37 -6.75
N LYS A 128 -5.59 -3.59 -7.07
CA LYS A 128 -6.10 -3.63 -8.44
C LYS A 128 -7.08 -2.49 -8.61
N TRP A 129 -6.86 -1.68 -9.64
CA TRP A 129 -7.75 -0.58 -9.98
C TRP A 129 -8.81 -1.04 -10.97
N HIS A 130 -10.09 -0.84 -10.67
CA HIS A 130 -11.20 -1.23 -11.57
C HIS A 130 -11.81 -0.02 -12.30
N GLY A 131 -11.32 1.19 -12.04
CA GLY A 131 -11.99 2.43 -12.44
C GLY A 131 -13.09 2.83 -11.46
N ILE A 132 -13.59 4.05 -11.62
CA ILE A 132 -14.77 4.52 -10.90
C ILE A 132 -15.95 4.45 -11.86
N GLU A 133 -16.89 3.54 -11.60
CA GLU A 133 -18.20 3.62 -12.22
C GLU A 133 -18.95 4.80 -11.58
N LEU A 134 -19.09 5.89 -12.34
CA LEU A 134 -19.98 6.99 -11.97
C LEU A 134 -21.44 6.50 -12.05
N GLY A 135 -21.89 5.82 -11.00
CA GLY A 135 -23.30 5.57 -10.74
C GLY A 135 -24.03 6.91 -10.65
N ARG A 136 -25.13 7.03 -11.42
CA ARG A 136 -26.00 8.21 -11.54
C ARG A 136 -26.18 8.92 -10.20
N THR A 137 -25.88 10.20 -10.17
CA THR A 137 -25.98 11.12 -9.02
C THR A 137 -27.37 11.20 -8.36
N ASP A 138 -28.39 10.55 -8.92
CA ASP A 138 -29.75 10.52 -8.41
C ASP A 138 -29.91 9.67 -7.13
N ASP A 139 -29.12 8.60 -6.97
CA ASP A 139 -29.35 7.61 -5.89
C ASP A 139 -28.74 8.02 -4.54
N VAL A 140 -27.63 8.78 -4.56
CA VAL A 140 -26.90 9.17 -3.35
C VAL A 140 -27.65 10.27 -2.58
N ALA A 141 -28.28 11.21 -3.28
CA ALA A 141 -29.06 12.28 -2.67
C ALA A 141 -30.41 11.79 -2.11
N ALA A 142 -30.92 10.65 -2.58
CA ALA A 142 -32.09 9.99 -2.03
C ALA A 142 -31.74 9.23 -0.74
N ALA A 143 -30.61 8.51 -0.73
CA ALA A 143 -30.11 7.80 0.45
C ALA A 143 -29.78 8.77 1.61
N TYR A 144 -29.21 9.95 1.32
CA TYR A 144 -28.85 10.93 2.35
C TYR A 144 -30.07 11.65 2.96
N ARG A 145 -31.19 11.76 2.23
CA ARG A 145 -32.44 12.38 2.72
C ARG A 145 -33.31 11.42 3.54
N ALA A 146 -33.05 10.11 3.48
CA ALA A 146 -33.83 9.10 4.19
C ALA A 146 -33.25 8.73 5.56
N ALA A 147 -32.02 9.15 5.89
CA ALA A 147 -31.42 8.90 7.19
C ALA A 147 -31.99 9.89 8.25
N PRO A 148 -32.60 9.43 9.35
CA PRO A 148 -33.01 10.33 10.41
C PRO A 148 -31.78 10.97 11.06
N ALA A 149 -31.81 12.29 11.23
CA ALA A 149 -30.77 13.03 11.93
C ALA A 149 -30.62 12.51 13.35
N ALA A 150 -29.47 11.92 13.67
CA ALA A 150 -29.14 11.53 15.04
C ALA A 150 -29.08 12.79 15.92
N PRO A 151 -29.69 12.79 17.12
CA PRO A 151 -29.65 13.95 18.00
C PRO A 151 -28.21 14.14 18.51
N LEU A 152 -27.72 15.38 18.36
CA LEU A 152 -26.47 15.82 18.97
C LEU A 152 -26.63 15.84 20.49
N SER A 153 -25.94 14.94 21.18
CA SER A 153 -25.78 15.01 22.64
C SER A 153 -24.88 16.20 22.96
N SER A 154 -25.43 17.20 23.67
CA SER A 154 -24.68 18.32 24.22
C SER A 154 -23.60 17.82 25.17
N ALA A 155 -22.36 18.23 24.94
CA ALA A 155 -21.27 18.07 25.88
C ALA A 155 -21.49 19.01 27.07
N ASP A 156 -21.82 18.44 28.23
CA ASP A 156 -21.68 19.12 29.51
C ASP A 156 -20.35 18.77 30.16
N GLY A 157 -19.66 19.83 30.58
CA GLY A 157 -18.27 19.81 30.99
C GLY A 157 -18.04 19.21 32.36
N ASN A 158 -16.81 18.73 32.55
CA ASN A 158 -16.27 18.59 33.89
C ASN A 158 -14.95 19.35 34.00
N ARG A 159 -15.04 20.52 34.65
CA ARG A 159 -13.94 21.24 35.28
C ARG A 159 -13.43 20.40 36.44
N ILE A 160 -12.12 20.26 36.56
CA ILE A 160 -11.50 20.02 37.88
C ILE A 160 -10.43 21.09 38.06
N SER A 161 -10.68 21.99 39.01
CA SER A 161 -9.76 23.01 39.47
C SER A 161 -9.01 22.53 40.71
N GLY A 162 -7.67 22.58 40.63
CA GLY A 162 -6.75 23.09 41.66
C GLY A 162 -6.59 22.33 42.98
N ALA A 163 -5.38 21.80 43.19
CA ALA A 163 -4.65 21.99 44.45
C ALA A 163 -3.14 22.00 44.18
N ASP A 164 -2.51 23.09 44.61
CA ASP A 164 -1.09 23.41 44.66
C ASP A 164 -0.35 22.54 45.69
N LEU A 165 0.98 22.38 45.54
CA LEU A 165 2.01 22.46 46.59
C LEU A 165 3.40 22.03 46.02
N SER A 166 4.19 23.05 45.70
CA SER A 166 5.60 23.24 46.12
C SER A 166 6.58 22.05 46.31
N GLN A 167 7.71 22.16 45.60
CA GLN A 167 9.11 21.84 46.00
C GLN A 167 9.48 20.42 46.44
N THR A 168 10.55 19.85 45.82
CA THR A 168 11.87 19.60 46.45
C THR A 168 12.68 18.55 45.66
N THR A 169 13.91 18.95 45.30
CA THR A 169 15.13 18.19 44.93
C THR A 169 15.20 17.43 43.60
#